data_AF-A0A935JEZ0-F1
#
_entry.id   AF-A0A935JEZ0-F1
#
_cell.length_a   1.000
_cell.length_b   1.000
_cell.length_c   1.000
_cell.angle_alpha   90.00
_cell.angle_beta   90.00
_cell.angle_gamma   90.00
#
_symmetry.space_group_name_H-M   'P 1'
#
loop_
_entity.id
_entity.type
_entity.pdbx_description
1 polymer ?
#
loop_
_entity_poly.entity_id
_entity_poly.type
_entity_poly.pdbx_seq_one_letter_code
_entity_poly.pdbx_strand_id
1 'polypeptide(L)'
;MKKGRAGDESVWWSNTRHMLKAYIKHIEMEKHGMSKDDPVYQYCRDNGVVRVEVELKRRLLQAEGLDRIENITQGKLEDIYEQETEIFRRVDRSDEPDILDSLPARYRMTAAAWLAGEDVRSFMTNGTLYRHARVLRDYGIDIMEPRNLVKFPVKINVINLQPLSPPDWYQFQDCFNTVEPLKLVVNK
;
A
#
# COMPACT_ATOMS: atom_id res chain seq x y z
N MET A 1 1.87 6.26 -12.51
CA MET A 1 2.73 5.26 -11.86
C MET A 1 3.74 4.78 -12.89
N LYS A 2 5.05 4.86 -12.62
CA LYS A 2 6.09 4.30 -13.50
C LYS A 2 6.75 3.14 -12.76
N LYS A 3 6.97 2.02 -13.45
CA LYS A 3 7.82 0.95 -12.91
C LYS A 3 9.22 1.52 -12.67
N GLY A 4 9.78 1.29 -11.50
CA GLY A 4 11.14 1.75 -11.18
C GLY A 4 12.18 1.07 -12.07
N ARG A 5 13.41 1.61 -12.11
CA ARG A 5 14.54 0.99 -12.83
C ARG A 5 14.86 -0.43 -12.33
N ALA A 6 14.41 -0.79 -11.13
CA ALA A 6 14.68 -2.08 -10.48
C ALA A 6 13.68 -3.19 -10.86
N GLY A 7 12.78 -2.99 -11.83
CA GLY A 7 11.81 -4.01 -12.25
C GLY A 7 10.52 -4.00 -11.43
N ASP A 8 9.77 -5.11 -11.46
CA ASP A 8 8.43 -5.26 -10.87
C ASP A 8 8.38 -5.14 -9.34
N GLU A 9 9.53 -5.02 -8.67
CA GLU A 9 9.70 -5.02 -7.22
C GLU A 9 9.78 -3.61 -6.61
N SER A 10 9.61 -2.58 -7.45
CA SER A 10 9.69 -1.17 -7.05
C SER A 10 8.66 -0.31 -7.77
N VAL A 11 8.01 0.58 -7.03
CA VAL A 11 7.00 1.50 -7.56
C VAL A 11 7.35 2.91 -7.16
N TRP A 12 7.40 3.81 -8.15
CA TRP A 12 7.73 5.22 -7.93
C TRP A 12 6.57 6.12 -8.37
N TRP A 13 6.26 7.09 -7.53
CA TRP A 13 5.36 8.20 -7.81
C TRP A 13 6.17 9.49 -7.78
N SER A 14 6.19 10.24 -8.87
CA SER A 14 6.98 11.47 -8.92
C SER A 14 6.17 12.59 -9.56
N ASN A 15 6.30 13.78 -8.99
CA ASN A 15 5.83 15.02 -9.56
C ASN A 15 6.96 16.07 -9.53
N THR A 16 6.65 17.34 -9.80
CA THR A 16 7.65 18.42 -9.81
C THR A 16 8.18 18.79 -8.42
N ARG A 17 7.47 18.42 -7.34
CA ARG A 17 7.75 18.83 -5.95
C ARG A 17 8.35 17.73 -5.08
N HIS A 18 7.97 16.47 -5.27
CA HIS A 18 8.49 15.33 -4.52
C HIS A 18 8.52 14.05 -5.38
N MET A 19 9.13 13.01 -4.82
CA MET A 19 9.08 11.65 -5.34
C MET A 19 8.94 10.65 -4.19
N LEU A 20 7.94 9.78 -4.27
CA LEU A 20 7.73 8.66 -3.38
C LEU A 20 8.27 7.39 -4.04
N LYS A 21 9.01 6.57 -3.30
CA LYS A 21 9.49 5.27 -3.76
C LYS A 21 9.10 4.22 -2.73
N ALA A 22 8.48 3.15 -3.19
CA ALA A 22 8.29 1.93 -2.40
C ALA A 22 9.04 0.79 -3.07
N TYR A 23 9.83 0.03 -2.31
CA TYR A 23 10.55 -1.12 -2.84
C TYR A 23 10.84 -2.19 -1.78
N ILE A 24 10.98 -3.43 -2.24
CA ILE A 24 11.34 -4.57 -1.39
C ILE A 24 12.82 -4.44 -1.01
N LYS A 25 13.10 -4.30 0.29
CA LYS A 25 14.42 -3.86 0.75
C LYS A 25 15.52 -4.89 0.50
N HIS A 26 15.27 -6.18 0.79
CA HIS A 26 16.30 -7.20 0.60
C HIS A 26 16.73 -7.36 -0.87
N ILE A 27 15.80 -7.20 -1.81
CA ILE A 27 16.13 -7.32 -3.24
C ILE A 27 16.96 -6.12 -3.73
N GLU A 28 16.67 -4.93 -3.20
CA GLU A 28 17.52 -3.76 -3.42
C GLU A 28 18.93 -3.98 -2.85
N MET A 29 19.05 -4.55 -1.64
CA MET A 29 20.36 -4.85 -1.02
C MET A 29 21.18 -5.83 -1.87
N GLU A 30 20.54 -6.88 -2.42
CA GLU A 30 21.18 -7.82 -3.33
C GLU A 30 21.72 -7.13 -4.59
N LYS A 31 20.91 -6.25 -5.20
CA LYS A 31 21.33 -5.46 -6.38
C LYS A 31 22.49 -4.51 -6.09
N HIS A 32 22.62 -4.05 -4.85
CA HIS A 32 23.74 -3.22 -4.38
C HIS A 32 24.94 -4.03 -3.88
N GLY A 33 24.95 -5.36 -4.06
CA GLY A 33 26.10 -6.21 -3.78
C GLY A 33 26.20 -6.71 -2.34
N MET A 34 25.14 -6.61 -1.55
CA MET A 34 25.10 -7.20 -0.21
C MET A 34 25.07 -8.73 -0.27
N SER A 35 25.79 -9.38 0.64
CA SER A 35 25.77 -10.84 0.77
C SER A 35 24.43 -11.34 1.28
N LYS A 36 23.98 -12.50 0.77
CA LYS A 36 22.77 -13.18 1.26
C LYS A 36 22.95 -13.78 2.66
N ASP A 37 24.20 -13.92 3.09
CA ASP A 37 24.54 -14.38 4.44
C ASP A 37 24.55 -13.25 5.46
N ASP A 38 24.34 -11.99 5.02
CA ASP A 38 24.26 -10.85 5.93
C ASP A 38 22.98 -10.96 6.79
N PRO A 39 23.09 -10.82 8.13
CA PRO A 39 21.94 -10.94 9.02
C PRO A 39 20.84 -9.90 8.72
N VAL A 40 21.21 -8.70 8.23
CA VAL A 40 20.25 -7.67 7.82
C VAL A 40 19.51 -8.09 6.56
N TYR A 41 20.22 -8.69 5.59
CA TYR A 41 19.59 -9.21 4.38
C TYR A 41 18.56 -10.29 4.74
N GLN A 42 18.95 -11.28 5.54
CA GLN A 42 18.06 -12.39 5.94
C GLN A 42 16.84 -11.88 6.68
N TYR A 43 17.03 -10.96 7.64
CA TYR A 43 15.93 -10.34 8.36
C TYR A 43 14.96 -9.60 7.43
N CYS A 44 15.46 -8.80 6.49
CA CYS A 44 14.62 -8.09 5.53
C CYS A 44 13.88 -9.03 4.57
N ARG A 45 14.48 -10.18 4.24
CA ARG A 45 13.88 -11.20 3.38
C ARG A 45 12.74 -11.94 4.09
N ASP A 46 13.02 -12.43 5.29
CA ASP A 46 12.12 -13.32 6.01
C ASP A 46 10.91 -12.56 6.61
N ASN A 47 11.08 -11.28 6.94
CA ASN A 47 9.98 -10.42 7.43
C ASN A 47 9.27 -9.62 6.32
N GLY A 48 9.67 -9.77 5.05
CA GLY A 48 9.04 -9.08 3.92
C GLY A 48 9.14 -7.55 4.00
N VAL A 49 10.31 -7.03 4.39
CA VAL A 49 10.49 -5.60 4.66
C VAL A 49 10.39 -4.77 3.37
N VAL A 50 9.47 -3.81 3.39
CA VAL A 50 9.29 -2.79 2.34
C VAL A 50 9.77 -1.45 2.86
N ARG A 51 10.58 -0.74 2.07
CA ARG A 51 10.98 0.63 2.40
C ARG A 51 10.14 1.63 1.61
N VAL A 52 9.66 2.66 2.30
CA VAL A 52 8.98 3.81 1.72
C VAL A 52 9.86 5.04 1.91
N GLU A 53 10.31 5.65 0.82
CA GLU A 53 11.14 6.85 0.80
C GLU A 53 10.38 8.04 0.23
N VAL A 54 10.58 9.20 0.85
CA VAL A 54 10.09 10.50 0.39
C VAL A 54 11.30 11.35 -0.01
N GLU A 55 11.39 11.70 -1.28
CA GLU A 55 12.43 12.60 -1.81
C GLU A 55 11.81 13.97 -2.11
N LEU A 56 12.18 14.98 -1.34
CA LEU A 56 11.71 16.35 -1.52
C LEU A 56 12.57 17.04 -2.58
N LYS A 57 11.93 17.61 -3.62
CA LYS A 57 12.63 18.40 -4.65
C LYS A 57 12.76 19.86 -4.23
N ARG A 58 13.66 20.58 -4.89
CA ARG A 58 14.02 21.99 -4.59
C ARG A 58 12.83 22.90 -4.22
N ARG A 59 11.74 22.86 -4.99
CA ARG A 59 10.57 23.73 -4.74
C ARG A 59 9.83 23.41 -3.44
N LEU A 60 9.77 22.14 -3.05
CA LEU A 60 9.17 21.74 -1.79
C LEU A 60 10.12 22.00 -0.64
N LEU A 61 11.41 21.69 -0.80
CA LEU A 61 12.43 22.03 0.19
C LEU A 61 12.44 23.52 0.55
N GLN A 62 12.37 24.41 -0.44
CA GLN A 62 12.29 25.86 -0.22
C GLN A 62 10.97 26.30 0.42
N ALA A 63 9.85 25.70 0.02
CA ALA A 63 8.54 26.02 0.60
C ALA A 63 8.46 25.61 2.08
N GLU A 64 9.05 24.47 2.42
CA GLU A 64 9.18 23.98 3.78
C GLU A 64 10.37 24.62 4.52
N GLY A 65 11.16 25.50 3.89
CA GLY A 65 12.34 26.12 4.50
C GLY A 65 13.45 25.14 4.90
N LEU A 66 13.46 23.93 4.32
CA LEU A 66 14.48 22.89 4.50
C LEU A 66 15.71 23.08 3.60
N ASP A 67 15.79 24.20 2.90
CA ASP A 67 16.98 24.62 2.16
C ASP A 67 18.11 25.10 3.07
N ARG A 68 17.83 25.28 4.37
CA ARG A 68 18.80 25.66 5.40
C ARG A 68 18.89 24.60 6.48
N ILE A 69 20.12 24.26 6.86
CA ILE A 69 20.39 23.19 7.84
C ILE A 69 19.76 23.52 9.20
N GLU A 70 19.75 24.78 9.63
CA GLU A 70 19.17 25.17 10.93
C GLU A 70 17.67 24.85 11.06
N ASN A 71 16.96 24.72 9.94
CA ASN A 71 15.53 24.45 9.90
C ASN A 71 15.21 22.95 9.77
N ILE A 72 16.22 22.10 9.59
CA ILE A 72 16.06 20.65 9.46
C ILE A 72 16.03 20.07 10.88
N THR A 73 14.82 19.86 11.40
CA THR A 73 14.59 19.23 12.71
C THR A 73 13.90 17.89 12.55
N GLN A 74 14.14 16.97 13.48
CA GLN A 74 13.56 15.62 13.46
C GLN A 74 12.02 15.67 13.36
N GLY A 75 11.36 16.45 14.22
CA GLY A 75 9.90 16.55 14.21
C GLY A 75 9.34 17.06 12.89
N LYS A 76 10.02 18.00 12.22
CA LYS A 76 9.59 18.50 10.92
C LYS A 76 9.74 17.46 9.80
N LEU A 77 10.78 16.64 9.86
CA LEU A 77 10.95 15.53 8.92
C LEU A 77 9.86 14.47 9.11
N GLU A 78 9.51 14.17 10.36
CA GLU A 78 8.42 13.25 10.71
C GLU A 78 7.07 13.78 10.21
N ASP A 79 6.76 15.05 10.44
CA ASP A 79 5.52 15.69 9.98
C ASP A 79 5.39 15.64 8.45
N ILE A 80 6.46 15.99 7.72
CA ILE A 80 6.46 15.96 6.26
C ILE A 80 6.34 14.51 5.75
N TYR A 81 7.02 13.57 6.39
CA TYR A 81 6.94 12.16 6.02
C TYR A 81 5.51 11.63 6.19
N GLU A 82 4.87 11.93 7.32
CA GLU A 82 3.49 11.54 7.60
C GLU A 82 2.53 12.14 6.56
N GLN A 83 2.65 13.44 6.29
CA GLN A 83 1.82 14.13 5.30
C GLN A 83 1.96 13.53 3.89
N GLU A 84 3.19 13.26 3.46
CA GLU A 84 3.45 12.75 2.11
C GLU A 84 3.12 11.25 1.96
N THR A 85 3.13 10.49 3.06
CA THR A 85 2.80 9.05 3.06
C THR A 85 1.35 8.74 3.42
N GLU A 86 0.55 9.75 3.80
CA GLU A 86 -0.88 9.59 4.13
C GLU A 86 -1.66 8.81 3.05
N ILE A 87 -1.32 9.03 1.78
CA ILE A 87 -1.96 8.34 0.65
C ILE A 87 -1.82 6.81 0.71
N PHE A 88 -0.71 6.29 1.25
CA PHE A 88 -0.52 4.85 1.44
C PHE A 88 -1.41 4.28 2.55
N ARG A 89 -1.81 5.11 3.52
CA ARG A 89 -2.71 4.73 4.60
C ARG A 89 -4.18 4.79 4.18
N ARG A 90 -4.51 5.57 3.16
CA ARG A 90 -5.87 5.67 2.59
C ARG A 90 -6.29 4.46 1.74
N VAL A 91 -5.36 3.53 1.44
CA VAL A 91 -5.63 2.37 0.56
C VAL A 91 -6.59 1.35 1.17
N ASP A 92 -6.91 1.43 2.46
CA ASP A 92 -7.91 0.56 3.10
C ASP A 92 -9.35 1.05 2.94
N ARG A 93 -9.69 1.59 1.78
CA ARG A 93 -11.07 1.86 1.40
C ARG A 93 -11.30 1.41 -0.02
N SER A 94 -11.71 0.16 -0.17
CA SER A 94 -12.59 -0.27 -1.26
C SER A 94 -13.90 0.54 -1.18
N ASP A 95 -13.83 1.83 -1.52
CA ASP A 95 -14.95 2.77 -1.62
C ASP A 95 -15.60 2.67 -3.02
N GLU A 96 -15.27 1.64 -3.82
CA GLU A 96 -16.19 1.25 -4.89
C GLU A 96 -17.43 0.68 -4.21
N PRO A 97 -18.61 1.31 -4.32
CA PRO A 97 -19.80 0.74 -3.74
C PRO A 97 -19.97 -0.64 -4.37
N ASP A 98 -19.97 -1.66 -3.52
CA ASP A 98 -20.32 -3.01 -3.95
C ASP A 98 -21.62 -2.88 -4.76
N ILE A 99 -21.70 -3.52 -5.92
CA ILE A 99 -22.95 -3.55 -6.71
C ILE A 99 -24.13 -3.91 -5.78
N LEU A 100 -23.87 -4.73 -4.76
CA LEU A 100 -24.81 -5.08 -3.70
C LEU A 100 -25.29 -3.90 -2.86
N ASP A 101 -24.44 -2.90 -2.57
CA ASP A 101 -24.83 -1.73 -1.79
C ASP A 101 -25.79 -0.81 -2.55
N SER A 102 -25.65 -0.75 -3.88
CA SER A 102 -26.56 0.00 -4.77
C SER A 102 -27.96 -0.63 -4.86
N LEU A 103 -28.09 -1.92 -4.51
CA LEU A 103 -29.34 -2.66 -4.58
C LEU A 103 -30.23 -2.42 -3.35
N PRO A 104 -31.56 -2.39 -3.52
CA PRO A 104 -32.48 -2.44 -2.39
C PRO A 104 -32.28 -3.72 -1.57
N ALA A 105 -32.27 -3.61 -0.24
CA ALA A 105 -31.92 -4.69 0.69
C ALA A 105 -32.59 -6.04 0.39
N ARG A 106 -33.87 -6.01 -0.01
CA ARG A 106 -34.67 -7.19 -0.37
C ARG A 106 -34.12 -8.02 -1.55
N TYR A 107 -33.27 -7.45 -2.40
CA TYR A 107 -32.71 -8.13 -3.58
C TYR A 107 -31.23 -8.49 -3.43
N ARG A 108 -30.53 -7.93 -2.42
CA ARG A 108 -29.08 -8.11 -2.22
C ARG A 108 -28.70 -9.58 -2.10
N MET A 109 -29.43 -10.35 -1.30
CA MET A 109 -29.14 -11.78 -1.12
C MET A 109 -29.29 -12.58 -2.42
N THR A 110 -30.30 -12.26 -3.25
CA THR A 110 -30.48 -12.94 -4.54
C THR A 110 -29.38 -12.58 -5.52
N ALA A 111 -29.00 -11.30 -5.58
CA ALA A 111 -27.89 -10.84 -6.40
C ALA A 111 -26.58 -11.48 -5.94
N ALA A 112 -26.28 -11.48 -4.65
CA ALA A 112 -25.06 -12.08 -4.08
C ALA A 112 -24.95 -13.58 -4.40
N ALA A 113 -26.04 -14.34 -4.24
CA ALA A 113 -26.06 -15.76 -4.58
C ALA A 113 -25.81 -16.01 -6.07
N TRP A 114 -26.45 -15.23 -6.95
CA TRP A 114 -26.23 -15.35 -8.40
C TRP A 114 -24.81 -14.90 -8.82
N LEU A 115 -24.29 -13.82 -8.22
CA LEU A 115 -22.91 -13.35 -8.45
C LEU A 115 -21.88 -14.41 -8.01
N ALA A 116 -22.16 -15.15 -6.94
CA ALA A 116 -21.37 -16.27 -6.45
C ALA A 116 -21.50 -17.55 -7.32
N GLY A 117 -22.33 -17.52 -8.37
CA GLY A 117 -22.56 -18.64 -9.28
C GLY A 117 -23.53 -19.71 -8.75
N GLU A 118 -24.35 -19.40 -7.75
CA GLU A 118 -25.41 -20.31 -7.31
C GLU A 118 -26.60 -20.28 -8.28
N ASP A 119 -27.23 -21.45 -8.49
CA ASP A 119 -28.50 -21.51 -9.20
C ASP A 119 -29.64 -21.03 -8.28
N VAL A 120 -30.01 -19.77 -8.46
CA VAL A 120 -31.09 -19.14 -7.70
C VAL A 120 -32.45 -19.83 -7.84
N ARG A 121 -32.68 -20.56 -8.95
CA ARG A 121 -33.92 -21.29 -9.21
C ARG A 121 -34.09 -22.49 -8.27
N SER A 122 -32.99 -23.01 -7.73
CA SER A 122 -33.02 -24.18 -6.83
C SER A 122 -33.67 -23.89 -5.48
N PHE A 123 -33.69 -22.63 -5.03
CA PHE A 123 -34.16 -22.26 -3.69
C PHE A 123 -35.24 -21.16 -3.66
N MET A 124 -35.74 -20.72 -4.82
CA MET A 124 -36.81 -19.73 -4.87
C MET A 124 -38.03 -20.19 -5.68
N THR A 125 -39.20 -19.65 -5.32
CA THR A 125 -40.41 -19.87 -6.09
C THR A 125 -40.40 -19.04 -7.38
N ASN A 126 -41.05 -19.55 -8.43
CA ASN A 126 -41.15 -18.87 -9.72
C ASN A 126 -41.65 -17.42 -9.59
N GLY A 127 -42.67 -17.17 -8.76
CA GLY A 127 -43.21 -15.81 -8.55
C GLY A 127 -42.22 -14.83 -7.91
N THR A 128 -41.31 -15.32 -7.06
CA THR A 128 -40.23 -14.51 -6.48
C THR A 128 -39.11 -14.30 -7.51
N LEU A 129 -38.76 -15.33 -8.28
CA LEU A 129 -37.77 -15.27 -9.35
C LEU A 129 -38.07 -14.18 -10.37
N TYR A 130 -39.26 -14.19 -10.96
CA TYR A 130 -39.63 -13.19 -11.97
C TYR A 130 -39.63 -11.76 -11.40
N ARG A 131 -40.04 -11.60 -10.14
CA ARG A 131 -40.06 -10.30 -9.46
C ARG A 131 -38.66 -9.77 -9.20
N HIS A 132 -37.73 -10.63 -8.77
CA HIS A 132 -36.34 -10.27 -8.52
C HIS A 132 -35.61 -10.01 -9.84
N ALA A 133 -35.79 -10.87 -10.84
CA ALA A 133 -35.19 -10.71 -12.17
C ALA A 133 -35.60 -9.40 -12.85
N ARG A 134 -36.87 -8.97 -12.70
CA ARG A 134 -37.32 -7.69 -13.25
C ARG A 134 -36.51 -6.52 -12.72
N VAL A 135 -36.32 -6.45 -11.39
CA VAL A 135 -35.62 -5.32 -10.76
C VAL A 135 -34.12 -5.43 -10.93
N LEU A 136 -33.54 -6.62 -10.80
CA LEU A 136 -32.10 -6.82 -10.94
C LEU A 136 -31.59 -6.54 -12.37
N ARG A 137 -32.44 -6.72 -13.39
CA ARG A 137 -32.12 -6.37 -14.78
C ARG A 137 -31.86 -4.87 -14.96
N ASP A 138 -32.55 -4.01 -14.21
CA ASP A 138 -32.33 -2.56 -14.23
C ASP A 138 -30.92 -2.19 -13.72
N TYR A 139 -30.30 -3.08 -12.95
CA TYR A 139 -28.93 -2.98 -12.44
C TYR A 139 -27.92 -3.82 -13.26
N GLY A 140 -28.34 -4.35 -14.42
CA GLY A 140 -27.48 -5.15 -15.30
C GLY A 140 -27.24 -6.60 -14.84
N ILE A 141 -28.02 -7.09 -13.86
CA ILE A 141 -27.93 -8.47 -13.36
C ILE A 141 -29.06 -9.31 -13.95
N ASP A 142 -28.74 -10.30 -14.78
CA ASP A 142 -29.72 -11.24 -15.31
C ASP A 142 -29.68 -12.60 -14.61
N ILE A 143 -30.47 -12.72 -13.53
CA ILE A 143 -30.56 -13.96 -12.74
C ILE A 143 -31.27 -15.11 -13.47
N MET A 144 -31.84 -14.85 -14.66
CA MET A 144 -32.44 -15.91 -15.47
C MET A 144 -31.39 -16.69 -16.22
N GLU A 145 -30.22 -16.14 -16.50
CA GLU A 145 -29.15 -16.88 -17.16
C GLU A 145 -28.30 -17.60 -16.10
N PRO A 146 -28.06 -18.91 -16.23
CA PRO A 146 -27.18 -19.62 -15.32
C PRO A 146 -25.76 -19.06 -15.47
N ARG A 147 -25.19 -18.59 -14.35
CA ARG A 147 -23.84 -18.04 -14.35
C ARG A 147 -22.84 -19.18 -14.26
N ASN A 148 -22.26 -19.57 -15.38
CA ASN A 148 -21.28 -20.66 -15.45
C ASN A 148 -19.90 -20.19 -14.96
N LEU A 149 -19.79 -19.97 -13.64
CA LEU A 149 -18.52 -19.68 -12.98
C LEU A 149 -17.97 -20.96 -12.35
N VAL A 150 -16.74 -21.30 -12.69
CA VAL A 150 -15.95 -22.21 -11.87
C VAL A 150 -15.63 -21.47 -10.58
N LYS A 151 -16.19 -21.90 -9.44
CA LYS A 151 -15.86 -21.36 -8.12
C LYS A 151 -14.37 -21.66 -7.86
N PHE A 152 -13.52 -20.68 -8.15
CA PHE A 152 -12.13 -20.72 -7.72
C PHE A 152 -12.10 -20.21 -6.27
N PRO A 153 -11.64 -21.00 -5.29
CA PRO A 153 -11.42 -20.47 -3.96
C PRO A 153 -10.29 -19.45 -4.05
N VAL A 154 -10.65 -18.17 -4.15
CA VAL A 154 -9.70 -17.08 -4.09
C VAL A 154 -9.19 -17.05 -2.65
N LYS A 155 -7.97 -17.55 -2.43
CA LYS A 155 -7.26 -17.31 -1.18
C LYS A 155 -6.83 -15.85 -1.18
N ILE A 156 -7.62 -15.02 -0.53
CA ILE A 156 -7.27 -13.63 -0.28
C ILE A 156 -6.20 -13.63 0.81
N ASN A 157 -4.93 -13.44 0.41
CA ASN A 157 -3.87 -13.15 1.36
C ASN A 157 -3.88 -11.65 1.63
N VAL A 158 -4.50 -11.26 2.74
CA VAL A 158 -4.46 -9.87 3.20
C VAL A 158 -3.05 -9.58 3.73
N ILE A 159 -2.33 -8.69 3.05
CA ILE A 159 -1.00 -8.25 3.48
C ILE A 159 -1.22 -7.06 4.43
N ASN A 160 -1.02 -7.30 5.73
CA ASN A 160 -1.07 -6.24 6.73
C ASN A 160 0.29 -5.53 6.79
N LEU A 161 0.32 -4.26 6.39
CA LEU A 161 1.51 -3.42 6.52
C LEU A 161 1.56 -2.81 7.92
N GLN A 162 2.70 -2.92 8.58
CA GLN A 162 2.95 -2.32 9.90
C GLN A 162 4.27 -1.54 9.89
N PRO A 163 4.38 -0.42 10.63
CA PRO A 163 5.65 0.24 10.86
C PRO A 163 6.66 -0.74 11.46
N LEU A 164 7.87 -0.76 10.90
CA LEU A 164 8.94 -1.64 11.34
C LEU A 164 9.87 -0.90 12.32
N SER A 165 10.05 -1.45 13.52
CA SER A 165 11.13 -1.05 14.41
C SER A 165 12.41 -1.83 14.08
N PRO A 166 13.61 -1.22 14.18
CA PRO A 166 14.86 -1.95 14.01
C PRO A 166 14.95 -3.07 15.07
N PRO A 167 15.43 -4.28 14.70
CA PRO A 167 15.59 -5.36 15.66
C PRO A 167 16.71 -5.05 16.66
N ASP A 168 16.63 -5.61 17.88
CA ASP A 168 17.53 -5.29 19.00
C ASP A 168 19.02 -5.46 18.70
N TRP A 169 19.35 -6.42 17.83
CA TRP A 169 20.72 -6.70 17.42
C TRP A 169 21.26 -5.74 16.36
N TYR A 170 20.38 -5.00 15.66
CA TYR A 170 20.79 -4.04 14.65
C TYR A 170 21.15 -2.71 15.31
N GLN A 171 22.41 -2.33 15.21
CA GLN A 171 22.91 -1.07 15.71
C GLN A 171 23.54 -0.27 14.57
N PHE A 172 23.11 0.99 14.44
CA PHE A 172 23.76 1.93 13.54
C PHE A 172 25.07 2.39 14.17
N GLN A 173 26.20 1.83 13.71
CA GLN A 173 27.53 2.24 14.15
C GLN A 173 27.88 3.58 13.49
N ASP A 174 27.38 4.67 14.06
CA ASP A 174 27.79 6.01 13.63
C ASP A 174 29.11 6.37 14.31
N CYS A 175 30.18 6.51 13.52
CA CYS A 175 31.50 6.86 14.03
C CYS A 175 31.55 8.28 14.62
N PHE A 176 30.52 9.11 14.39
CA PHE A 176 30.37 10.43 15.00
C PHE A 176 29.97 10.38 16.47
N ASN A 177 29.41 9.27 16.98
CA ASN A 177 29.06 9.13 18.39
C ASN A 177 30.27 8.84 19.28
N THR A 178 31.42 8.46 18.70
CA THR A 178 32.65 8.11 19.41
C THR A 178 33.71 9.22 19.35
N VAL A 179 33.51 10.22 18.50
CA VAL A 179 34.45 11.35 18.33
C VAL A 179 33.91 12.52 19.15
N GLU A 180 34.74 13.12 20.02
CA GLU A 180 34.36 14.37 20.70
C GLU A 180 33.86 15.38 19.67
N PRO A 181 32.73 16.07 19.91
CA PRO A 181 32.19 17.03 18.97
C PRO A 181 33.26 18.07 18.64
N LEU A 182 33.50 18.28 17.34
CA LEU A 182 34.46 19.26 16.83
C LEU A 182 34.15 20.63 17.47
N LYS A 183 35.01 21.08 18.37
CA LYS A 183 34.89 22.41 18.98
C LYS A 183 35.16 23.44 17.88
N LEU A 184 34.20 24.35 17.67
CA LEU A 184 34.41 25.54 16.84
C LEU A 184 35.56 26.35 17.43
N VAL A 185 36.73 26.28 16.80
CA VAL A 185 37.84 27.18 17.13
C VAL A 185 37.54 28.51 16.45
N VAL A 186 36.99 29.44 17.22
CA VAL A 186 36.86 30.83 16.79
C VAL A 186 38.26 31.46 16.88
N ASN A 187 38.91 31.63 15.73
CA ASN A 187 40.10 32.47 15.65
C ASN A 187 39.67 33.92 15.91
N LYS A 188 40.18 34.50 17.00
CA LYS A 188 40.07 35.92 17.31
C LYS A 188 40.99 36.75 16.43
#